data_AF-A0A442WG52-F1
#
_entry.id   AF-A0A442WG52-F1
#
_cell.length_a   1.000
_cell.length_b   1.000
_cell.length_c   1.000
_cell.angle_alpha   90.00
_cell.angle_beta   90.00
_cell.angle_gamma   90.00
#
_symmetry.space_group_name_H-M   'P 1'
#
loop_
_entity.id
_entity.type
_entity.pdbx_description
1 polymer ?
#
loop_
_entity_poly.entity_id
_entity_poly.type
_entity_poly.pdbx_seq_one_letter_code
_entity_poly.pdbx_strand_id
1 'polypeptide(L)' 'MALRIKLPGGTLKVKTYRELRTRERDRRVPVIKVGSMYLIWWSNKQKPDDLSPRDKPPLR' A
#
# COMPACT_ATOMS: atom_id res chain seq x y z
N MET A 1 9.27 10.26 11.29
CA MET A 1 8.09 11.01 10.86
C MET A 1 7.70 10.59 9.44
N ALA A 2 6.43 10.74 9.07
CA ALA A 2 5.93 10.36 7.75
C ALA A 2 4.63 11.12 7.47
N LEU A 3 4.54 11.77 6.32
CA LEU A 3 3.28 12.35 5.86
C LEU A 3 2.40 11.20 5.34
N ARG A 4 1.16 11.12 5.82
CA ARG A 4 0.19 10.12 5.38
C ARG A 4 -0.97 10.83 4.69
N ILE A 5 -1.12 10.59 3.40
CA ILE A 5 -2.19 11.15 2.59
C ILE A 5 -3.16 10.01 2.28
N LYS A 6 -4.40 10.12 2.75
CA LYS A 6 -5.48 9.21 2.34
C LYS A 6 -5.97 9.65 0.97
N LEU A 7 -5.89 8.75 0.00
CA LEU A 7 -6.36 8.98 -1.37
C LEU A 7 -7.43 7.93 -1.71
N PRO A 8 -8.36 8.21 -2.63
CA PRO A 8 -9.28 7.19 -3.11
C PRO A 8 -8.50 5.99 -3.66
N GLY A 9 -8.73 4.80 -3.10
CA GLY A 9 -8.02 3.56 -3.46
C GLY A 9 -6.77 3.22 -2.65
N GLY A 10 -6.36 4.05 -1.67
CA GLY A 10 -5.20 3.74 -0.84
C GLY A 10 -4.70 4.84 0.09
N THR A 11 -3.59 4.58 0.77
CA THR A 11 -2.85 5.58 1.54
C THR A 11 -1.47 5.74 0.94
N LEU A 12 -1.14 6.97 0.54
CA LEU A 12 0.21 7.34 0.17
C LEU A 12 0.98 7.77 1.41
N LYS A 13 2.10 7.12 1.68
CA LYS A 13 3.02 7.50 2.75
C LYS A 13 4.22 8.17 2.11
N VAL A 14 4.57 9.36 2.57
CA VAL A 14 5.76 10.08 2.15
C VAL A 14 6.74 10.13 3.33
N LYS A 15 7.97 9.71 3.08
CA LYS A 15 9.05 9.67 4.07
C LYS A 15 10.32 10.28 3.52
N THR A 16 11.22 10.69 4.40
CA THR A 16 12.59 11.05 4.02
C THR A 16 13.52 9.85 4.15
N TYR A 17 14.69 9.89 3.49
CA TYR A 17 15.66 8.78 3.53
C TYR A 17 16.03 8.34 4.96
N ARG A 18 16.17 9.31 5.87
CA ARG A 18 16.54 9.08 7.28
C ARG A 18 15.45 8.33 8.06
N GLU A 19 14.23 8.31 7.55
CA GLU A 19 13.04 7.77 8.22
C GLU A 19 12.53 6.47 7.58
N LEU A 20 13.23 5.98 6.54
CA LEU A 20 12.99 4.67 5.96
C LEU A 20 13.31 3.59 6.99
N ARG A 21 12.36 2.69 7.27
CA ARG A 21 12.64 1.49 8.05
C ARG A 21 13.56 0.58 7.24
N THR A 22 14.33 -0.27 7.92
CA THR A 22 15.27 -1.21 7.30
C THR A 22 14.63 -2.01 6.17
N ARG A 23 13.37 -2.45 6.33
CA ARG A 23 12.60 -3.16 5.29
C ARG A 23 12.30 -2.34 4.02
N GLU A 24 12.12 -1.03 4.15
CA GLU A 24 11.92 -0.12 3.01
C GLU A 24 13.28 0.19 2.33
N ARG A 25 14.37 0.22 3.11
CA ARG A 25 15.75 0.31 2.61
C ARG A 25 16.15 -0.92 1.77
N ASP A 26 15.74 -2.11 2.21
CA ASP A 26 15.91 -3.39 1.51
C ASP A 26 15.02 -3.55 0.25
N ARG A 27 14.29 -2.51 -0.17
CA ARG A 27 13.44 -2.51 -1.38
C ARG A 27 12.38 -3.64 -1.43
N ARG A 28 12.03 -4.24 -0.29
CA ARG A 28 10.98 -5.28 -0.20
C ARG A 28 9.55 -4.77 -0.39
N VAL A 29 9.38 -3.48 -0.62
CA VAL A 29 8.10 -2.78 -0.79
C VAL A 29 8.28 -1.86 -2.00
N PRO A 30 7.25 -1.61 -2.81
CA PRO A 30 7.33 -0.63 -3.89
C PRO A 30 7.59 0.75 -3.29
N VAL A 31 8.84 1.21 -3.40
CA VAL A 31 9.27 2.54 -2.95
C VAL A 31 9.69 3.35 -4.17
N ILE A 32 9.00 4.46 -4.42
CA ILE A 32 9.35 5.39 -5.49
C ILE A 32 10.16 6.54 -4.87
N LYS A 33 11.37 6.79 -5.37
CA LYS A 33 12.20 7.92 -4.94
C LYS A 33 11.92 9.12 -5.83
N VAL A 34 11.50 10.24 -5.24
CA VAL A 34 11.33 11.52 -5.93
C VAL A 34 12.14 12.57 -5.18
N GLY A 35 13.26 12.99 -5.78
CA GLY A 35 14.22 13.88 -5.12
C GLY A 35 14.79 13.27 -3.83
N SER A 36 14.57 13.94 -2.71
CA SER A 36 14.98 13.51 -1.36
C SER A 36 13.90 12.73 -0.60
N MET A 37 12.73 12.54 -1.21
CA MET A 37 11.56 11.91 -0.60
C MET A 37 11.31 10.52 -1.19
N TYR A 38 10.76 9.65 -0.33
CA TYR A 38 10.40 8.29 -0.65
C TYR A 38 8.90 8.13 -0.49
N LEU A 39 8.24 7.77 -1.59
CA LEU A 39 6.82 7.56 -1.70
C LEU A 39 6.51 6.06 -1.62
N ILE A 40 5.63 5.69 -0.70
CA ILE A 40 5.15 4.31 -0.50
C ILE A 40 3.64 4.32 -0.69
N TRP A 41 3.17 3.63 -1.74
CA TRP A 41 1.75 3.43 -1.95
C TRP A 41 1.26 2.19 -1.22
N TRP A 42 0.25 2.37 -0.37
CA TRP A 42 -0.51 1.28 0.23
C TRP A 42 -1.90 1.26 -0.38
N SER A 43 -2.13 0.37 -1.33
CA SER A 43 -3.46 0.21 -1.89
C SER A 43 -4.40 -0.36 -0.83
N ASN A 44 -5.58 0.23 -0.69
CA ASN A 44 -6.65 -0.28 0.16
C ASN A 44 -7.67 -1.08 -0.67
N LYS A 45 -7.29 -1.52 -1.88
CA LYS A 45 -8.05 -2.54 -2.60
C LYS A 45 -8.07 -3.77 -1.71
N GLN A 46 -9.13 -3.92 -0.91
CA GLN A 46 -9.60 -5.24 -0.52
C GLN A 46 -9.62 -6.04 -1.80
N LYS A 47 -8.86 -7.12 -1.85
CA LYS A 47 -8.96 -8.06 -2.95
C LYS A 47 -10.45 -8.43 -3.06
N PRO A 48 -11.08 -8.32 -4.23
CA PRO A 48 -12.41 -8.87 -4.44
C PRO A 48 -12.47 -10.39 -4.20
N ASP A 49 -11.33 -11.06 -4.04
CA ASP A 49 -11.22 -12.49 -3.73
C ASP A 49 -11.56 -12.91 -2.29
N ASP A 50 -11.91 -11.99 -1.39
CA ASP A 50 -12.55 -12.35 -0.11
C ASP A 50 -14.08 -12.38 -0.22
N LEU A 51 -14.62 -12.54 -1.43
CA LEU A 51 -15.92 -13.18 -1.61
C LEU A 51 -15.77 -14.62 -1.13
N SER A 52 -16.01 -14.82 0.16
CA SER A 52 -16.24 -16.13 0.76
C SER A 52 -17.13 -16.96 -0.17
N PRO A 53 -16.85 -18.25 -0.41
CA PRO A 53 -17.64 -19.10 -1.32
C PRO A 53 -19.11 -19.30 -0.88
N ARG A 54 -19.57 -18.59 0.15
CA ARG A 54 -20.94 -18.57 0.67
C ARG A 54 -21.93 -17.78 -0.21
N ASP A 55 -21.45 -16.93 -1.13
CA ASP A 55 -22.31 -16.17 -2.05
C ASP A 55 -22.45 -16.80 -3.45
N LYS A 56 -22.10 -18.08 -3.63
CA LYS A 56 -22.49 -18.79 -4.86
C LYS A 56 -23.96 -19.22 -4.74
N PRO A 57 -24.90 -18.69 -5.57
CA PRO A 57 -26.22 -19.28 -5.65
C PRO A 57 -26.08 -20.73 -6.13
N PRO A 58 -26.90 -21.68 -5.61
CA PRO A 58 -26.80 -23.06 -6.01
C PRO A 58 -27.02 -23.15 -7.51
N LEU A 59 -26.06 -23.76 -8.22
CA LEU A 59 -26.23 -24.15 -9.60
C LEU A 59 -27.40 -25.12 -9.64
N ARG A 60 -28.49 -24.65 -10.25
CA ARG A 60 -29.72 -25.41 -10.50
C ARG A 60 -29.53 -26.32 -11.71
#